data_AF-A0A524EKT1-F1
#
_entry.id   AF-A0A524EKT1-F1
#
_cell.length_a   1.000
_cell.length_b   1.000
_cell.length_c   1.000
_cell.angle_alpha   90.00
_cell.angle_beta   90.00
_cell.angle_gamma   90.00
#
_symmetry.space_group_name_H-M   'P 1'
#
loop_
_entity.id
_entity.type
_entity.pdbx_description
1 polymer ?
#
loop_
_entity_poly.entity_id
_entity_poly.type
_entity_poly.pdbx_seq_one_letter_code
_entity_poly.pdbx_strand_id
1 'polypeptide(L)'
;MNHPHSWNERPGAARRCNICGNPVRQGDKFCKGCGAEISSFEDTKSMKRTERFETNLTGKFERHEQWPFWKRLQKVFTSPRKAMTNIASAPDYVGVVFIIVLSAVMGTFSAAIMFQKLQFTGPYEQEIAFAANSILMLLLLVVPIIMIIRWLVKSLLAYLLCDSGSSWDFEDAASVTGYSYAPSLLMSLIGIFIIWTFVPTVTIDTTNPELAMIILENQIATLSWIQIVFTLPVTLIELFWKSYLGGIGVHESTLGECSENKAFIIFIFLGLLGILLDYYS
;
A
#
# COMPACT_ATOMS: atom_id res chain seq x y z
N MET A 1 53.54 -17.35 25.63
CA MET A 1 52.70 -16.61 24.66
C MET A 1 52.21 -17.62 23.63
N ASN A 2 50.95 -17.44 23.19
CA ASN A 2 50.15 -18.18 22.22
C ASN A 2 49.20 -19.25 22.79
N HIS A 3 47.95 -18.81 22.99
CA HIS A 3 46.75 -19.58 23.32
C HIS A 3 46.20 -20.33 22.08
N PRO A 4 45.44 -21.44 22.29
CA PRO A 4 44.77 -22.20 21.24
C PRO A 4 43.37 -21.65 20.90
N HIS A 5 43.01 -21.65 19.62
CA HIS A 5 41.63 -21.44 19.17
C HIS A 5 40.90 -22.79 19.08
N SER A 6 40.09 -23.10 20.10
CA SER A 6 39.08 -24.16 20.03
C SER A 6 37.73 -23.56 19.61
N TRP A 7 37.28 -23.85 18.39
CA TRP A 7 35.92 -23.53 17.98
C TRP A 7 34.94 -24.55 18.61
N ASN A 8 33.98 -24.01 19.36
CA ASN A 8 32.83 -24.73 19.89
C ASN A 8 31.91 -25.17 18.73
N GLU A 9 32.06 -26.41 18.26
CA GLU A 9 31.02 -27.09 17.50
C GLU A 9 29.89 -27.49 18.46
N ARG A 10 28.72 -26.87 18.33
CA ARG A 10 27.50 -27.33 19.00
C ARG A 10 27.16 -28.72 18.45
N PRO A 11 26.86 -29.74 19.26
CA PRO A 11 26.49 -31.05 18.76
C PRO A 11 25.17 -30.92 17.99
N GLY A 12 25.27 -30.99 16.66
CA GLY A 12 24.12 -31.05 15.77
C GLY A 12 23.24 -32.24 16.13
N ALA A 13 21.93 -32.00 16.23
CA ALA A 13 20.94 -33.03 16.51
C ALA A 13 21.17 -34.25 15.60
N ALA A 14 21.43 -35.40 16.20
CA ALA A 14 21.77 -36.63 15.50
C ALA A 14 20.60 -37.04 14.59
N ARG A 15 20.77 -36.90 13.26
CA ARG A 15 19.84 -37.47 12.28
C ARG A 15 19.96 -38.99 12.33
N ARG A 16 18.86 -39.71 12.13
CA ARG A 16 18.84 -41.18 12.04
C ARG A 16 18.37 -41.61 10.65
N CYS A 17 18.94 -42.69 10.15
CA CYS A 17 18.51 -43.35 8.93
C CYS A 17 17.09 -43.87 9.10
N ASN A 18 16.21 -43.59 8.14
CA ASN A 18 14.81 -44.05 8.16
C ASN A 18 14.65 -45.53 7.73
N ILE A 19 15.65 -46.12 7.08
CA ILE A 19 15.66 -47.55 6.70
C ILE A 19 16.02 -48.43 7.91
N CYS A 20 17.08 -48.07 8.63
CA CYS A 20 17.65 -48.93 9.67
C CYS A 20 17.82 -48.29 11.05
N GLY A 21 17.47 -47.01 11.23
CA GLY A 21 17.53 -46.32 12.53
C GLY A 21 18.92 -45.87 12.99
N ASN A 22 20.00 -46.19 12.25
CA ASN A 22 21.37 -45.82 12.62
C ASN A 22 21.59 -44.31 12.55
N PRO A 23 22.38 -43.73 13.46
CA PRO A 23 22.73 -42.30 13.43
C PRO A 23 23.58 -41.98 12.20
N VAL A 24 23.32 -40.82 11.61
CA VAL A 24 23.95 -40.32 10.38
C VAL A 24 24.55 -38.94 10.66
N ARG A 25 25.78 -38.70 10.16
CA ARG A 25 26.43 -37.38 10.28
C ARG A 25 26.00 -36.45 9.15
N GLN A 26 25.98 -35.15 9.43
CA GLN A 26 25.68 -34.12 8.44
C GLN A 26 26.76 -34.16 7.34
N GLY A 27 26.36 -34.44 6.10
CA GLY A 27 27.25 -34.57 4.93
C GLY A 27 27.52 -35.99 4.44
N ASP A 28 27.07 -37.03 5.16
CA ASP A 28 27.17 -38.42 4.67
C ASP A 28 26.22 -38.63 3.47
N LYS A 29 26.75 -39.12 2.33
CA LYS A 29 25.94 -39.46 1.14
C LYS A 29 25.20 -40.80 1.27
N PHE A 30 25.74 -41.71 2.08
CA PHE A 30 25.20 -43.06 2.28
C PHE A 30 25.17 -43.42 3.77
N CYS A 31 24.16 -44.18 4.19
CA CYS A 31 24.07 -44.70 5.55
C CYS A 31 25.12 -45.79 5.77
N LYS A 32 26.03 -45.57 6.73
CA LYS A 32 27.08 -46.55 7.08
C LYS A 32 26.55 -47.88 7.67
N GLY A 33 25.27 -47.92 8.06
CA GLY A 33 24.64 -49.11 8.61
C GLY A 33 24.02 -50.04 7.57
N CYS A 34 23.33 -49.49 6.58
CA CYS A 34 22.57 -50.27 5.60
C CYS A 34 22.93 -49.98 4.14
N GLY A 35 23.82 -49.03 3.88
CA GLY A 35 24.24 -48.64 2.53
C GLY A 35 23.24 -47.75 1.76
N ALA A 36 22.07 -47.45 2.32
CA ALA A 36 21.07 -46.62 1.65
C ALA A 36 21.56 -45.19 1.40
N GLU A 37 21.29 -44.65 0.21
CA GLU A 37 21.62 -43.26 -0.15
C GLU A 37 20.75 -42.26 0.61
N ILE A 38 21.32 -41.15 1.07
CA ILE A 38 20.64 -40.21 1.98
C ILE A 38 19.94 -39.06 1.22
N SER A 39 20.42 -38.75 0.01
CA SER A 39 19.86 -37.73 -0.90
C SER A 39 18.39 -38.01 -1.26
N SER A 40 18.03 -39.28 -1.48
CA SER A 40 16.67 -39.69 -1.85
C SER A 40 15.61 -39.42 -0.78
N PHE A 41 16.00 -39.06 0.44
CA PHE A 41 15.09 -38.80 1.56
C PHE A 41 14.87 -37.32 1.86
N GLU A 42 15.75 -36.43 1.41
CA GLU A 42 15.47 -34.99 1.39
C GLU A 42 14.42 -34.67 0.31
N ASP A 43 14.48 -35.40 -0.82
CA ASP A 43 13.51 -35.30 -1.92
C ASP A 43 12.10 -35.76 -1.54
N THR A 44 11.96 -36.76 -0.66
CA THR A 44 10.60 -37.20 -0.24
C THR A 44 9.93 -36.20 0.69
N LYS A 45 10.72 -35.41 1.45
CA LYS A 45 10.21 -34.39 2.36
C LYS A 45 9.91 -33.09 1.61
N SER A 46 10.68 -32.76 0.57
CA SER A 46 10.36 -31.66 -0.36
C SER A 46 9.13 -32.01 -1.20
N MET A 47 9.02 -33.23 -1.75
CA MET A 47 7.90 -33.67 -2.57
C MET A 47 6.57 -33.76 -1.81
N LYS A 48 6.55 -34.24 -0.56
CA LYS A 48 5.35 -34.18 0.31
C LYS A 48 4.95 -32.76 0.71
N ARG A 49 5.89 -31.82 0.73
CA ARG A 49 5.62 -30.40 0.98
C ARG A 49 5.01 -29.75 -0.27
N THR A 50 5.52 -30.09 -1.45
CA THR A 50 5.01 -29.62 -2.74
C THR A 50 3.60 -30.14 -3.04
N GLU A 51 3.31 -31.44 -2.82
CA GLU A 51 1.96 -31.98 -3.03
C GLU A 51 0.93 -31.42 -2.04
N ARG A 52 1.30 -31.21 -0.77
CA ARG A 52 0.42 -30.56 0.22
C ARG A 52 0.21 -29.08 -0.08
N PHE A 53 1.16 -28.43 -0.74
CA PHE A 53 1.07 -27.05 -1.21
C PHE A 53 0.16 -26.96 -2.45
N GLU A 54 0.34 -27.84 -3.45
CA GLU A 54 -0.51 -27.92 -4.65
C GLU A 54 -1.96 -28.29 -4.33
N THR A 55 -2.22 -29.19 -3.37
CA THR A 55 -3.60 -29.52 -2.94
C THR A 55 -4.27 -28.39 -2.16
N ASN A 56 -3.51 -27.57 -1.43
CA ASN A 56 -4.05 -26.35 -0.82
C ASN A 56 -4.24 -25.21 -1.85
N LEU A 57 -3.38 -25.11 -2.86
CA LEU A 57 -3.52 -24.16 -3.97
C LEU A 57 -4.74 -24.49 -4.84
N THR A 58 -4.91 -25.75 -5.22
CA THR A 58 -6.03 -26.19 -6.07
C THR A 58 -7.36 -26.22 -5.31
N GLY A 59 -7.34 -26.38 -3.98
CA GLY A 59 -8.53 -26.29 -3.12
C GLY A 59 -8.94 -24.87 -2.74
N LYS A 60 -8.00 -23.91 -2.68
CA LYS A 60 -8.28 -22.51 -2.27
C LYS A 60 -8.53 -21.58 -3.46
N PHE A 61 -7.94 -21.86 -4.62
CA PHE A 61 -8.24 -21.18 -5.88
C PHE A 61 -9.16 -22.06 -6.75
N GLU A 62 -10.40 -22.29 -6.28
CA GLU A 62 -11.49 -22.55 -7.23
C GLU A 62 -11.42 -21.46 -8.31
N ARG A 63 -11.64 -21.81 -9.59
CA ARG A 63 -11.62 -20.88 -10.74
C ARG A 63 -12.48 -19.65 -10.44
N HIS A 64 -11.91 -18.66 -9.77
CA HIS A 64 -12.61 -17.46 -9.40
C HIS A 64 -12.77 -16.66 -10.69
N GLU A 65 -14.02 -16.49 -11.10
CA GLU A 65 -14.43 -15.61 -12.18
C GLU A 65 -13.63 -14.29 -12.05
N GLN A 66 -12.77 -14.00 -13.02
CA GLN A 66 -12.03 -12.74 -13.04
C GLN A 66 -13.04 -11.61 -13.17
N TRP A 67 -13.15 -10.79 -12.13
CA TRP A 67 -14.12 -9.72 -12.13
C TRP A 67 -13.61 -8.56 -12.99
N PRO A 68 -14.48 -7.92 -13.79
CA PRO A 68 -14.11 -6.69 -14.46
C PRO A 68 -13.79 -5.60 -13.43
N PHE A 69 -12.96 -4.65 -13.82
CA PHE A 69 -12.48 -3.55 -12.97
C PHE A 69 -13.60 -2.91 -12.12
N TRP A 70 -14.72 -2.51 -12.73
CA TRP A 70 -15.81 -1.86 -12.02
C TRP A 70 -16.46 -2.74 -10.95
N LYS A 71 -16.56 -4.05 -11.20
CA LYS A 71 -17.08 -5.03 -10.22
C LYS A 71 -16.08 -5.20 -9.07
N ARG A 72 -14.77 -5.20 -9.33
CA ARG A 72 -13.72 -5.19 -8.29
C ARG A 72 -13.84 -3.94 -7.44
N LEU A 73 -13.85 -2.76 -8.05
CA LEU A 73 -13.94 -1.47 -7.35
C LEU A 73 -15.20 -1.38 -6.49
N GLN A 74 -16.38 -1.71 -7.02
CA GLN A 74 -17.63 -1.73 -6.26
C GLN A 74 -17.58 -2.73 -5.09
N LYS A 75 -16.96 -3.90 -5.29
CA LYS A 75 -16.84 -4.93 -4.25
C LYS A 75 -15.82 -4.56 -3.18
N VAL A 76 -14.81 -3.72 -3.48
CA VAL A 76 -13.92 -3.19 -2.44
C VAL A 76 -14.72 -2.44 -1.36
N PHE A 77 -15.77 -1.71 -1.75
CA PHE A 77 -16.63 -0.99 -0.80
C PHE A 77 -17.71 -1.87 -0.14
N THR A 78 -18.29 -2.82 -0.88
CA THR A 78 -19.46 -3.60 -0.39
C THR A 78 -19.11 -4.96 0.20
N SER A 79 -17.96 -5.53 -0.16
CA SER A 79 -17.51 -6.86 0.26
C SER A 79 -15.98 -6.94 0.19
N PRO A 80 -15.26 -6.15 1.01
CA PRO A 80 -13.83 -5.88 0.87
C PRO A 80 -12.98 -7.16 0.83
N ARG A 81 -13.26 -8.12 1.72
CA ARG A 81 -12.54 -9.40 1.74
C ARG A 81 -12.70 -10.17 0.44
N LYS A 82 -13.92 -10.32 -0.07
CA LYS A 82 -14.18 -11.03 -1.34
C LYS A 82 -13.49 -10.33 -2.52
N ALA A 83 -13.48 -9.00 -2.52
CA ALA A 83 -12.78 -8.22 -3.54
C ALA A 83 -11.27 -8.46 -3.48
N MET A 84 -10.68 -8.36 -2.29
CA MET A 84 -9.24 -8.54 -2.10
C MET A 84 -8.79 -9.96 -2.39
N THR A 85 -9.58 -10.99 -2.05
CA THR A 85 -9.30 -12.36 -2.48
C THR A 85 -9.29 -12.49 -4.00
N ASN A 86 -10.25 -11.86 -4.72
CA ASN A 86 -10.29 -11.89 -6.18
C ASN A 86 -9.13 -11.13 -6.84
N ILE A 87 -8.68 -10.04 -6.21
CA ILE A 87 -7.54 -9.24 -6.68
C ILE A 87 -6.23 -10.00 -6.44
N ALA A 88 -6.08 -10.62 -5.27
CA ALA A 88 -4.94 -11.48 -4.94
C ALA A 88 -4.86 -12.71 -5.86
N SER A 89 -6.00 -13.27 -6.30
CA SER A 89 -6.01 -14.43 -7.19
C SER A 89 -5.72 -14.11 -8.65
N ALA A 90 -5.89 -12.85 -9.06
CA ALA A 90 -5.73 -12.42 -10.44
C ALA A 90 -5.30 -10.94 -10.42
N PRO A 91 -4.03 -10.67 -10.10
CA PRO A 91 -3.52 -9.32 -9.97
C PRO A 91 -3.62 -8.56 -11.30
N ASP A 92 -3.80 -7.24 -11.22
CA ASP A 92 -3.84 -6.38 -12.40
C ASP A 92 -3.25 -4.99 -12.12
N TYR A 93 -2.33 -4.54 -12.98
CA TYR A 93 -1.76 -3.20 -12.88
C TYR A 93 -2.66 -2.11 -13.47
N VAL A 94 -3.48 -2.46 -14.47
CA VAL A 94 -4.28 -1.49 -15.22
C VAL A 94 -5.31 -0.81 -14.32
N GLY A 95 -6.04 -1.59 -13.51
CA GLY A 95 -7.01 -1.06 -12.55
C GLY A 95 -6.34 -0.22 -11.47
N VAL A 96 -5.15 -0.60 -11.01
CA VAL A 96 -4.38 0.16 -10.04
C VAL A 96 -3.93 1.52 -10.58
N VAL A 97 -3.34 1.55 -11.77
CA VAL A 97 -2.93 2.80 -12.42
C VAL A 97 -4.13 3.71 -12.62
N PHE A 98 -5.28 3.16 -13.04
CA PHE A 98 -6.51 3.92 -13.17
C PHE A 98 -6.99 4.53 -11.84
N ILE A 99 -6.98 3.75 -10.74
CA ILE A 99 -7.33 4.25 -9.40
C ILE A 99 -6.40 5.39 -8.97
N ILE A 100 -5.09 5.26 -9.19
CA ILE A 100 -4.08 6.27 -8.81
C ILE A 100 -4.26 7.54 -9.63
N VAL A 101 -4.37 7.42 -10.96
CA VAL A 101 -4.57 8.58 -11.86
C VAL A 101 -5.88 9.29 -11.53
N LEU A 102 -6.97 8.54 -11.33
CA LEU A 102 -8.25 9.12 -10.96
C LEU A 102 -8.17 9.85 -9.61
N SER A 103 -7.48 9.28 -8.63
CA SER A 103 -7.25 9.93 -7.32
C SER A 103 -6.47 11.24 -7.48
N ALA A 104 -5.45 11.26 -8.33
CA ALA A 104 -4.66 12.46 -8.60
C ALA A 104 -5.50 13.55 -9.29
N VAL A 105 -6.28 13.18 -10.32
CA VAL A 105 -7.19 14.11 -11.01
C VAL A 105 -8.20 14.71 -10.03
N MET A 106 -8.77 13.90 -9.15
CA MET A 106 -9.69 14.38 -8.12
C MET A 106 -9.03 15.33 -7.13
N GLY A 107 -7.79 15.04 -6.72
CA GLY A 107 -7.00 15.94 -5.87
C GLY A 107 -6.75 17.30 -6.55
N THR A 108 -6.34 17.31 -7.82
CA THR A 108 -6.15 18.55 -8.58
C THR A 108 -7.46 19.30 -8.80
N PHE A 109 -8.56 18.59 -9.06
CA PHE A 109 -9.88 19.18 -9.20
C PHE A 109 -10.35 19.84 -7.88
N SER A 110 -10.11 19.18 -6.75
CA SER A 110 -10.35 19.75 -5.42
C SER A 110 -9.56 21.04 -5.20
N ALA A 111 -8.27 21.06 -5.54
CA ALA A 111 -7.45 22.27 -5.47
C ALA A 111 -7.99 23.38 -6.40
N ALA A 112 -8.43 23.04 -7.61
CA ALA A 112 -9.02 24.00 -8.53
C ALA A 112 -10.30 24.64 -7.97
N ILE A 113 -11.20 23.85 -7.36
CA ILE A 113 -12.39 24.39 -6.68
C ILE A 113 -11.98 25.34 -5.55
N MET A 114 -10.96 24.98 -4.77
CA MET A 114 -10.45 25.85 -3.71
C MET A 114 -9.94 27.19 -4.26
N PHE A 115 -9.18 27.18 -5.36
CA PHE A 115 -8.74 28.41 -6.03
C PHE A 115 -9.90 29.23 -6.58
N GLN A 116 -10.97 28.61 -7.08
CA GLN A 116 -12.17 29.32 -7.54
C GLN A 116 -12.92 30.06 -6.43
N LYS A 117 -12.72 29.67 -5.15
CA LYS A 117 -13.25 30.40 -4.00
C LYS A 117 -12.47 31.69 -3.72
N LEU A 118 -11.31 31.89 -4.33
CA LEU A 118 -10.51 33.11 -4.21
C LEU A 118 -10.75 33.99 -5.44
N GLN A 119 -11.43 35.11 -5.24
CA GLN A 119 -11.66 36.11 -6.28
C GLN A 119 -10.66 37.25 -6.09
N PHE A 120 -9.80 37.48 -7.07
CA PHE A 120 -8.85 38.58 -7.03
C PHE A 120 -9.43 39.78 -7.77
N THR A 121 -9.27 40.98 -7.21
CA THR A 121 -9.63 42.23 -7.87
C THR A 121 -8.45 43.18 -7.84
N GLY A 122 -8.38 44.11 -8.79
CA GLY A 122 -7.36 45.16 -8.84
C GLY A 122 -6.32 44.97 -9.95
N PRO A 123 -5.21 45.73 -9.91
CA PRO A 123 -4.29 45.86 -11.04
C PRO A 123 -3.52 44.57 -11.37
N TYR A 124 -3.36 43.65 -10.41
CA TYR A 124 -2.60 42.40 -10.57
C TYR A 124 -3.47 41.14 -10.74
N GLU A 125 -4.78 41.29 -10.96
CA GLU A 125 -5.72 40.16 -11.08
C GLU A 125 -5.27 39.13 -12.13
N GLN A 126 -4.90 39.59 -13.32
CA GLN A 126 -4.51 38.70 -14.43
C GLN A 126 -3.20 37.96 -14.16
N GLU A 127 -2.23 38.63 -13.53
CA GLU A 127 -0.94 38.03 -13.20
C GLU A 127 -1.11 36.89 -12.18
N ILE A 128 -1.94 37.12 -11.15
CA ILE A 128 -2.24 36.11 -10.13
C ILE A 128 -3.02 34.94 -10.75
N ALA A 129 -4.02 35.21 -11.60
CA ALA A 129 -4.78 34.16 -12.27
C ALA A 129 -3.89 33.28 -13.16
N PHE A 130 -2.93 33.88 -13.89
CA PHE A 130 -1.97 33.14 -14.69
C PHE A 130 -1.04 32.27 -13.82
N ALA A 131 -0.54 32.82 -12.72
CA ALA A 131 0.30 32.07 -11.77
C ALA A 131 -0.46 30.90 -11.15
N ALA A 132 -1.70 31.10 -10.70
CA ALA A 132 -2.55 30.06 -10.12
C ALA A 132 -2.81 28.93 -11.13
N ASN A 133 -3.17 29.26 -12.37
CA ASN A 133 -3.37 28.25 -13.43
C ASN A 133 -2.08 27.48 -13.75
N SER A 134 -0.93 28.16 -13.75
CA SER A 134 0.36 27.51 -13.98
C SER A 134 0.70 26.52 -12.87
N ILE A 135 0.42 26.88 -11.60
CA ILE A 135 0.58 25.98 -10.45
C ILE A 135 -0.36 24.79 -10.57
N LEU A 136 -1.63 24.98 -10.92
CA LEU A 136 -2.59 23.89 -11.09
C LEU A 136 -2.17 22.91 -12.19
N MET A 137 -1.66 23.41 -13.33
CA MET A 137 -1.14 22.56 -14.41
C MET A 137 0.09 21.77 -13.96
N LEU A 138 0.99 22.40 -13.20
CA LEU A 138 2.16 21.73 -12.63
C LEU A 138 1.73 20.62 -11.65
N LEU A 139 0.75 20.90 -10.78
CA LEU A 139 0.21 19.91 -9.84
C LEU A 139 -0.41 18.71 -10.58
N LEU A 140 -1.14 18.95 -11.67
CA LEU A 140 -1.73 17.88 -12.48
C LEU A 140 -0.68 16.91 -13.04
N LEU A 141 0.53 17.40 -13.33
CA LEU A 141 1.63 16.60 -13.87
C LEU A 141 2.45 15.92 -12.76
N VAL A 142 2.77 16.66 -11.70
CA VAL A 142 3.69 16.20 -10.64
C VAL A 142 3.01 15.25 -9.66
N VAL A 143 1.76 15.52 -9.26
CA VAL A 143 1.04 14.72 -8.25
C VAL A 143 0.88 13.25 -8.66
N PRO A 144 0.41 12.90 -9.88
CA PRO A 144 0.31 11.50 -10.28
C PRO A 144 1.65 10.76 -10.23
N ILE A 145 2.75 11.41 -10.63
CA ILE A 145 4.09 10.82 -10.62
C ILE A 145 4.51 10.50 -9.18
N ILE A 146 4.36 11.46 -8.25
CA ILE A 146 4.65 11.26 -6.84
C ILE A 146 3.78 10.14 -6.26
N MET A 147 2.49 10.07 -6.61
CA MET A 147 1.59 9.01 -6.14
C MET A 147 2.00 7.64 -6.64
N ILE A 148 2.41 7.50 -7.90
CA ILE A 148 2.91 6.24 -8.47
C ILE A 148 4.18 5.80 -7.72
N ILE A 149 5.14 6.71 -7.52
CA ILE A 149 6.38 6.42 -6.78
C ILE A 149 6.04 5.95 -5.35
N ARG A 150 5.17 6.67 -4.63
CA ARG A 150 4.75 6.31 -3.28
C ARG A 150 4.05 4.96 -3.22
N TRP A 151 3.20 4.66 -4.20
CA TRP A 151 2.53 3.37 -4.32
C TRP A 151 3.55 2.24 -4.54
N LEU A 152 4.50 2.40 -5.48
CA LEU A 152 5.53 1.41 -5.74
C LEU A 152 6.42 1.16 -4.52
N VAL A 153 6.85 2.22 -3.83
CA VAL A 153 7.66 2.10 -2.60
C VAL A 153 6.90 1.34 -1.52
N LYS A 154 5.61 1.66 -1.30
CA LYS A 154 4.79 0.94 -0.32
C LYS A 154 4.58 -0.52 -0.70
N SER A 155 4.35 -0.80 -1.98
CA SER A 155 4.19 -2.16 -2.50
C SER A 155 5.47 -2.97 -2.30
N LEU A 156 6.63 -2.35 -2.53
CA LEU A 156 7.95 -2.97 -2.33
C LEU A 156 8.20 -3.26 -0.86
N LEU A 157 7.88 -2.33 0.03
CA LEU A 157 8.03 -2.54 1.47
C LEU A 157 7.08 -3.62 1.99
N ALA A 158 5.83 -3.65 1.52
CA ALA A 158 4.89 -4.72 1.85
C ALA A 158 5.40 -6.07 1.37
N TYR A 159 5.91 -6.14 0.13
CA TYR A 159 6.53 -7.33 -0.44
C TYR A 159 7.68 -7.84 0.43
N LEU A 160 8.66 -7.00 0.73
CA LEU A 160 9.85 -7.38 1.50
C LEU A 160 9.54 -7.76 2.96
N LEU A 161 8.58 -7.11 3.61
CA LEU A 161 8.27 -7.33 5.02
C LEU A 161 7.35 -8.55 5.27
N CYS A 162 6.60 -8.96 4.25
CA CYS A 162 5.71 -10.12 4.28
C CYS A 162 6.21 -11.32 3.47
N ASP A 163 7.40 -11.23 2.85
CA ASP A 163 8.04 -12.38 2.21
C ASP A 163 8.59 -13.35 3.26
N SER A 164 7.70 -14.15 3.86
CA SER A 164 8.00 -15.17 4.85
C SER A 164 8.19 -16.57 4.23
N GLY A 165 8.57 -16.63 2.95
CA GLY A 165 8.75 -17.89 2.22
C GLY A 165 7.51 -18.35 1.45
N SER A 166 6.55 -17.45 1.20
CA SER A 166 5.45 -17.66 0.26
C SER A 166 5.92 -17.38 -1.17
N SER A 167 5.40 -18.13 -2.14
CA SER A 167 5.67 -17.91 -3.58
C SER A 167 4.87 -16.73 -4.17
N TRP A 168 4.64 -15.67 -3.39
CA TRP A 168 3.91 -14.50 -3.87
C TRP A 168 4.86 -13.56 -4.62
N ASP A 169 4.34 -12.88 -5.64
CA ASP A 169 5.15 -12.02 -6.50
C ASP A 169 4.95 -10.54 -6.13
N PHE A 170 5.90 -9.70 -6.58
CA PHE A 170 5.76 -8.25 -6.45
C PHE A 170 4.49 -7.72 -7.13
N GLU A 171 4.03 -8.39 -8.19
CA GLU A 171 2.79 -8.07 -8.89
C GLU A 171 1.56 -8.20 -7.98
N ASP A 172 1.50 -9.23 -7.14
CA ASP A 172 0.44 -9.41 -6.15
C ASP A 172 0.45 -8.26 -5.13
N ALA A 173 1.65 -7.98 -4.59
CA ALA A 173 1.84 -6.92 -3.61
C ALA A 173 1.44 -5.55 -4.18
N ALA A 174 1.85 -5.25 -5.41
CA ALA A 174 1.55 -4.00 -6.10
C ALA A 174 0.06 -3.86 -6.44
N SER A 175 -0.56 -4.93 -6.93
CA SER A 175 -2.00 -4.99 -7.23
C SER A 175 -2.84 -4.71 -5.98
N VAL A 176 -2.63 -5.49 -4.92
CA VAL A 176 -3.36 -5.35 -3.66
C VAL A 176 -3.16 -3.97 -3.04
N THR A 177 -1.90 -3.51 -2.98
CA THR A 177 -1.58 -2.18 -2.44
C THR A 177 -2.27 -1.09 -3.25
N GLY A 178 -2.34 -1.24 -4.58
CA GLY A 178 -3.03 -0.31 -5.46
C GLY A 178 -4.54 -0.23 -5.21
N TYR A 179 -5.22 -1.37 -5.17
CA TYR A 179 -6.66 -1.40 -4.87
C TYR A 179 -6.99 -0.93 -3.45
N SER A 180 -6.03 -1.03 -2.52
CA SER A 180 -6.20 -0.44 -1.18
C SER A 180 -6.39 1.07 -1.22
N TYR A 181 -6.02 1.77 -2.31
CA TYR A 181 -6.27 3.21 -2.50
C TYR A 181 -7.70 3.54 -2.94
N ALA A 182 -8.57 2.56 -3.23
CA ALA A 182 -9.96 2.83 -3.61
C ALA A 182 -10.72 3.74 -2.61
N PRO A 183 -10.57 3.61 -1.26
CA PRO A 183 -11.19 4.52 -0.31
C PRO A 183 -10.83 6.00 -0.53
N SER A 184 -9.64 6.31 -1.06
CA SER A 184 -9.24 7.69 -1.37
C SER A 184 -10.17 8.34 -2.38
N LEU A 185 -10.69 7.57 -3.35
CA LEU A 185 -11.63 8.09 -4.34
C LEU A 185 -12.92 8.56 -3.67
N LEU A 186 -13.46 7.75 -2.75
CA LEU A 186 -14.67 8.08 -2.01
C LEU A 186 -14.43 9.28 -1.09
N MET A 187 -13.32 9.30 -0.35
CA MET A 187 -12.99 10.42 0.53
C MET A 187 -12.73 11.71 -0.23
N SER A 188 -12.13 11.63 -1.42
CA SER A 188 -11.94 12.79 -2.30
C SER A 188 -13.28 13.36 -2.78
N LEU A 189 -14.25 12.52 -3.13
CA LEU A 189 -15.60 12.99 -3.50
C LEU A 189 -16.27 13.74 -2.35
N ILE A 190 -16.20 13.17 -1.14
CA ILE A 190 -16.77 13.79 0.07
C ILE A 190 -16.05 15.13 0.36
N GLY A 191 -14.72 15.16 0.26
CA GLY A 191 -13.92 16.36 0.46
C GLY A 191 -14.27 17.47 -0.54
N ILE A 192 -14.38 17.13 -1.84
CA ILE A 192 -14.82 18.05 -2.89
C ILE A 192 -16.20 18.64 -2.57
N PHE A 193 -17.16 17.80 -2.19
CA PHE A 193 -18.51 18.23 -1.84
C PHE A 193 -18.51 19.22 -0.66
N ILE A 194 -17.66 18.97 0.34
CA ILE A 194 -17.56 19.81 1.53
C ILE A 194 -16.88 21.13 1.24
N ILE A 195 -15.77 21.13 0.48
CA ILE A 195 -15.13 22.37 0.04
C ILE A 195 -16.13 23.20 -0.76
N TRP A 196 -16.85 22.58 -1.68
CA TRP A 196 -17.82 23.28 -2.51
C TRP A 196 -18.94 23.92 -1.69
N THR A 197 -19.47 23.21 -0.68
CA THR A 197 -20.63 23.62 0.12
C THR A 197 -20.28 24.60 1.25
N PHE A 198 -19.19 24.34 1.98
CA PHE A 198 -18.90 25.02 3.24
C PHE A 198 -17.81 26.07 3.14
N VAL A 199 -16.95 26.04 2.11
CA VAL A 199 -15.92 27.06 1.95
C VAL A 199 -16.53 28.29 1.27
N PRO A 200 -16.54 29.46 1.94
CA PRO A 200 -17.07 30.68 1.37
C PRO A 200 -16.17 31.22 0.26
N THR A 201 -16.74 32.04 -0.63
CA THR A 201 -15.95 32.78 -1.62
C THR A 201 -15.41 34.05 -0.97
N VAL A 202 -14.13 34.35 -1.19
CA VAL A 202 -13.42 35.50 -0.62
C VAL A 202 -12.89 36.37 -1.74
N THR A 203 -13.15 37.67 -1.66
CA THR A 203 -12.60 38.68 -2.58
C THR A 203 -11.35 39.31 -1.96
N ILE A 204 -10.23 39.30 -2.69
CA ILE A 204 -8.95 39.86 -2.27
C ILE A 204 -8.58 41.00 -3.21
N ASP A 205 -8.50 42.22 -2.67
CA ASP A 205 -8.04 43.40 -3.40
C ASP A 205 -6.51 43.44 -3.45
N THR A 206 -5.96 43.48 -4.66
CA THR A 206 -4.53 43.42 -4.94
C THR A 206 -3.87 44.80 -5.03
N THR A 207 -4.61 45.89 -4.83
CA THR A 207 -4.09 47.26 -4.89
C THR A 207 -3.03 47.50 -3.82
N ASN A 208 -3.15 46.86 -2.66
CA ASN A 208 -2.13 46.84 -1.61
C ASN A 208 -1.72 45.39 -1.29
N PRO A 209 -0.55 44.93 -1.73
CA PRO A 209 -0.13 43.53 -1.56
C PRO A 209 0.08 43.15 -0.09
N GLU A 210 0.46 44.10 0.77
CA GLU A 210 0.65 43.85 2.20
C GLU A 210 -0.70 43.54 2.88
N LEU A 211 -1.72 44.33 2.54
CA LEU A 211 -3.08 44.12 3.05
C LEU A 211 -3.71 42.84 2.49
N ALA A 212 -3.45 42.51 1.23
CA ALA A 212 -3.91 41.26 0.60
C ALA A 212 -3.37 40.02 1.33
N MET A 213 -2.09 40.03 1.71
CA MET A 213 -1.46 38.93 2.46
C MET A 213 -2.07 38.78 3.86
N ILE A 214 -2.30 39.88 4.58
CA ILE A 214 -2.93 39.85 5.91
C ILE A 214 -4.35 39.27 5.83
N ILE A 215 -5.14 39.65 4.82
CA ILE A 215 -6.48 39.09 4.60
C ILE A 215 -6.36 37.58 4.34
N LEU A 216 -5.45 37.16 3.47
CA LEU A 216 -5.25 35.76 3.14
C LEU A 216 -4.86 34.93 4.37
N GLU A 217 -3.92 35.40 5.18
CA GLU A 217 -3.50 34.74 6.42
C GLU A 217 -4.66 34.61 7.41
N ASN A 218 -5.46 35.66 7.60
CA ASN A 218 -6.62 35.63 8.48
C ASN A 218 -7.70 34.64 7.98
N GLN A 219 -7.88 34.53 6.67
CA GLN A 219 -8.80 33.54 6.09
C GLN A 219 -8.28 32.11 6.27
N ILE A 220 -6.99 31.86 6.05
CA ILE A 220 -6.37 30.55 6.31
C ILE A 220 -6.55 30.17 7.79
N ALA A 221 -6.32 31.10 8.71
CA ALA A 221 -6.56 30.89 10.13
C ALA A 221 -8.03 30.59 10.43
N THR A 222 -8.96 31.27 9.77
CA THR A 222 -10.41 31.03 9.89
C THR A 222 -10.82 29.67 9.34
N LEU A 223 -10.11 29.12 8.36
CA LEU A 223 -10.38 27.78 7.81
C LEU A 223 -9.67 26.66 8.58
N SER A 224 -8.79 26.98 9.54
CA SER A 224 -8.04 25.98 10.33
C SER A 224 -8.95 25.01 11.09
N TRP A 225 -10.14 25.44 11.53
CA TRP A 225 -11.08 24.54 12.19
C TRP A 225 -11.57 23.44 11.25
N ILE A 226 -11.71 23.70 9.94
CA ILE A 226 -12.08 22.68 8.95
C ILE A 226 -10.98 21.62 8.88
N GLN A 227 -9.70 22.04 8.92
CA GLN A 227 -8.59 21.10 8.93
C GLN A 227 -8.63 20.17 10.15
N ILE A 228 -8.90 20.71 11.34
CA ILE A 228 -8.89 19.93 12.59
C ILE A 228 -10.14 19.07 12.73
N VAL A 229 -11.33 19.64 12.50
CA VAL A 229 -12.62 18.98 12.75
C VAL A 229 -12.97 18.01 11.64
N PHE A 230 -12.55 18.30 10.40
CA PHE A 230 -12.95 17.52 9.24
C PHE A 230 -11.78 16.78 8.59
N THR A 231 -10.72 17.48 8.16
CA THR A 231 -9.63 16.86 7.40
C THR A 231 -8.88 15.80 8.21
N LEU A 232 -8.59 16.05 9.48
CA LEU A 232 -7.85 15.09 10.31
C LEU A 232 -8.63 13.80 10.59
N PRO A 233 -9.91 13.83 11.04
CA PRO A 233 -10.69 12.61 11.17
C PRO A 233 -10.85 11.85 9.86
N VAL A 234 -11.08 12.55 8.74
CA VAL A 234 -11.22 11.91 7.43
C VAL A 234 -9.93 11.22 6.99
N THR A 235 -8.78 11.86 7.13
CA THR A 235 -7.49 11.25 6.78
C THR A 235 -7.16 10.05 7.66
N LEU A 236 -7.53 10.09 8.95
CA LEU A 236 -7.41 8.92 9.83
C LEU A 236 -8.34 7.78 9.39
N ILE A 237 -9.63 8.05 9.15
CA ILE A 237 -10.57 7.02 8.67
C ILE A 237 -10.07 6.41 7.35
N GLU A 238 -9.60 7.24 6.43
CA GLU A 238 -9.01 6.82 5.17
C GLU A 238 -7.78 5.93 5.38
N LEU A 239 -6.86 6.34 6.26
CA LEU A 239 -5.66 5.58 6.62
C LEU A 239 -6.02 4.20 7.19
N PHE A 240 -6.97 4.15 8.13
CA PHE A 240 -7.42 2.90 8.74
C PHE A 240 -8.06 1.98 7.70
N TRP A 241 -8.91 2.53 6.83
CA TRP A 241 -9.58 1.77 5.77
C TRP A 241 -8.57 1.22 4.75
N LYS A 242 -7.68 2.06 4.24
CA LYS A 242 -6.60 1.65 3.33
C LYS A 242 -5.75 0.54 3.94
N SER A 243 -5.38 0.69 5.20
CA SER A 243 -4.54 -0.29 5.89
C SER A 243 -5.26 -1.60 6.14
N TYR A 244 -6.56 -1.56 6.45
CA TYR A 244 -7.40 -2.74 6.56
C TYR A 244 -7.47 -3.52 5.24
N LEU A 245 -7.71 -2.81 4.13
CA LEU A 245 -7.72 -3.40 2.80
C LEU A 245 -6.38 -4.01 2.41
N GLY A 246 -5.28 -3.27 2.61
CA GLY A 246 -3.92 -3.77 2.36
C GLY A 246 -3.60 -5.01 3.21
N GLY A 247 -4.01 -5.00 4.48
CA GLY A 247 -3.83 -6.12 5.40
C GLY A 247 -4.52 -7.40 4.92
N ILE A 248 -5.80 -7.30 4.52
CA ILE A 248 -6.53 -8.45 3.96
C ILE A 248 -5.88 -8.94 2.66
N GLY A 249 -5.62 -8.04 1.72
CA GLY A 249 -5.12 -8.48 0.41
C GLY A 249 -3.74 -9.12 0.50
N VAL A 250 -2.85 -8.63 1.37
CA VAL A 250 -1.55 -9.26 1.59
C VAL A 250 -1.70 -10.62 2.27
N HIS A 251 -2.60 -10.74 3.24
CA HIS A 251 -2.92 -12.02 3.86
C HIS A 251 -3.39 -13.06 2.84
N GLU A 252 -4.30 -12.67 1.95
CA GLU A 252 -4.82 -13.58 0.91
C GLU A 252 -3.75 -13.91 -0.14
N SER A 253 -2.94 -12.92 -0.55
CA SER A 253 -1.87 -13.11 -1.57
C SER A 253 -0.72 -14.00 -1.06
N THR A 254 -0.39 -13.88 0.22
CA THR A 254 0.62 -14.74 0.87
C THR A 254 0.07 -16.09 1.30
N LEU A 255 -1.17 -16.43 0.91
CA LEU A 255 -1.90 -17.64 1.30
C LEU A 255 -2.03 -17.84 2.83
N GLY A 256 -1.88 -16.76 3.60
CA GLY A 256 -1.94 -16.76 5.04
C GLY A 256 -0.60 -16.79 5.77
N GLU A 257 0.52 -16.86 5.05
CA GLU A 257 1.86 -16.81 5.66
C GLU A 257 2.12 -15.46 6.36
N CYS A 258 1.69 -14.34 5.75
CA CYS A 258 1.62 -13.06 6.46
C CYS A 258 0.25 -12.92 7.12
N SER A 259 0.23 -12.80 8.46
CA SER A 259 -1.02 -12.59 9.19
C SER A 259 -1.63 -11.23 8.86
N GLU A 260 -2.96 -11.18 8.78
CA GLU A 260 -3.71 -9.94 8.49
C GLU A 260 -3.34 -8.81 9.45
N ASN A 261 -3.16 -9.11 10.75
CA ASN A 261 -2.76 -8.13 11.75
C ASN A 261 -1.34 -7.58 11.51
N LYS A 262 -0.39 -8.44 11.12
CA LYS A 262 0.98 -8.01 10.82
C LYS A 262 0.97 -7.09 9.59
N ALA A 263 0.30 -7.50 8.53
CA ALA A 263 0.17 -6.71 7.32
C ALA A 263 -0.55 -5.37 7.59
N PHE A 264 -1.66 -5.38 8.34
CA PHE A 264 -2.37 -4.17 8.75
C PHE A 264 -1.45 -3.16 9.47
N ILE A 265 -0.67 -3.62 10.45
CA ILE A 265 0.27 -2.77 11.20
C ILE A 265 1.33 -2.17 10.27
N ILE A 266 1.87 -2.96 9.33
CA ILE A 266 2.82 -2.47 8.33
C ILE A 266 2.19 -1.34 7.51
N PHE A 267 0.97 -1.53 6.99
CA PHE A 267 0.29 -0.49 6.21
C PHE A 267 -0.04 0.76 7.02
N ILE A 268 -0.45 0.61 8.29
CA ILE A 268 -0.67 1.76 9.19
C ILE A 268 0.63 2.55 9.36
N PHE A 269 1.74 1.87 9.65
CA PHE A 269 3.03 2.53 9.84
C PHE A 269 3.50 3.25 8.57
N LEU A 270 3.41 2.59 7.41
CA LEU A 270 3.75 3.19 6.12
C LEU A 270 2.83 4.37 5.75
N GLY A 271 1.56 4.30 6.14
CA GLY A 271 0.61 5.38 5.95
C GLY A 271 0.87 6.58 6.85
N LEU A 272 1.17 6.35 8.14
CA LEU A 272 1.57 7.40 9.09
C LEU A 272 2.86 8.09 8.67
N LEU A 273 3.86 7.34 8.20
CA LEU A 273 5.08 7.90 7.64
C LEU A 273 4.77 8.83 6.46
N GLY A 274 3.84 8.42 5.59
CA GLY A 274 3.35 9.26 4.49
C GLY A 274 2.74 10.57 4.97
N ILE A 275 1.86 10.52 5.98
CA ILE A 275 1.25 11.71 6.58
C ILE A 275 2.30 12.64 7.20
N LEU A 276 3.30 12.07 7.89
CA LEU A 276 4.39 12.86 8.46
C LEU A 276 5.21 13.55 7.36
N LEU A 277 5.55 12.84 6.28
CA LEU A 277 6.26 13.43 5.14
C LEU A 277 5.46 14.55 4.49
N ASP A 278 4.15 14.38 4.34
CA ASP A 278 3.24 15.40 3.80
C ASP A 278 3.11 16.62 4.73
N TYR A 279 3.25 16.44 6.04
CA TYR A 279 3.20 17.53 7.00
C TYR A 279 4.49 18.38 7.02
N TYR A 280 5.64 17.78 6.69
CA TYR A 280 6.94 18.47 6.68
C TYR A 280 7.34 19.05 5.33
N SER A 281 6.66 18.67 4.23
CA SER A 281 6.90 19.18 2.87
C SER A 281 6.06 20.41 2.57
#